data_AF-A0A538TJQ4-F1
#
_entry.id   AF-A0A538TJQ4-F1
#
_cell.length_a   1.000
_cell.length_b   1.000
_cell.length_c   1.000
_cell.angle_alpha   90.00
_cell.angle_beta   90.00
_cell.angle_gamma   90.00
#
_symmetry.space_group_name_H-M   'P 1'
#
loop_
_entity.id
_entity.type
_entity.pdbx_description
1 polymer ?
#
loop_
_entity_poly.entity_id
_entity_poly.type
_entity_poly.pdbx_seq_one_letter_code
_entity_poly.pdbx_strand_id
1 'polypeptide(L)'
;MSALSELKNQIASLVEGGSIDAFQEWFVPAVMNGVADSELDALSAEVELRLAEHTSGHLSEPELREEFRALLEGRLVASGQPAPKITYRITTTSAANYEISVGTSPLPLTQELELRTG
;
A
#
# COMPACT_ATOMS: atom_id res chain seq x y z
N MET A 1 -16.03 -19.17 -3.47
CA MET A 1 -14.62 -18.74 -3.50
C MET A 1 -14.43 -17.81 -2.31
N SER A 2 -13.37 -17.97 -1.49
CA SER A 2 -13.14 -17.04 -0.37
C SER A 2 -12.50 -15.75 -0.87
N ALA A 3 -12.69 -14.64 -0.14
CA ALA A 3 -12.06 -13.36 -0.46
C ALA A 3 -10.52 -13.47 -0.50
N LEU A 4 -9.94 -14.30 0.38
CA LEU A 4 -8.51 -14.61 0.36
C LEU A 4 -8.07 -15.29 -0.94
N SER A 5 -8.80 -16.29 -1.43
CA SER A 5 -8.47 -16.95 -2.70
C SER A 5 -8.64 -16.01 -3.88
N GLU A 6 -9.63 -15.12 -3.83
CA GLU A 6 -9.84 -14.10 -4.86
C GLU A 6 -8.69 -13.10 -4.90
N LEU A 7 -8.24 -12.61 -3.74
CA LEU A 7 -7.07 -11.75 -3.63
C LEU A 7 -5.81 -12.44 -4.18
N LYS A 8 -5.54 -13.69 -3.78
CA LYS A 8 -4.40 -14.46 -4.31
C LYS A 8 -4.47 -14.62 -5.83
N ASN A 9 -5.65 -14.86 -6.40
CA ASN A 9 -5.83 -14.97 -7.85
C ASN A 9 -5.59 -13.65 -8.59
N GLN A 10 -6.03 -12.53 -8.03
CA GLN A 10 -5.80 -11.21 -8.61
C GLN A 10 -4.33 -10.82 -8.58
N ILE A 11 -3.63 -11.13 -7.48
CA ILE A 11 -2.17 -10.97 -7.39
C ILE A 11 -1.47 -11.84 -8.44
N ALA A 12 -1.90 -13.10 -8.62
CA ALA A 12 -1.31 -13.99 -9.64
C ALA A 12 -1.51 -13.45 -11.06
N SER A 13 -2.72 -12.98 -11.39
CA SER A 13 -3.00 -12.36 -12.68
C SER A 13 -2.15 -11.11 -12.91
N LEU A 14 -1.94 -10.32 -11.85
CA LEU A 14 -1.02 -9.19 -11.92
C LEU A 14 0.40 -9.67 -12.21
N VAL A 15 0.95 -10.63 -11.46
CA VAL A 15 2.31 -11.17 -11.69
C VAL A 15 2.52 -11.70 -13.11
N GLU A 16 1.49 -12.27 -13.75
CA GLU A 16 1.53 -12.80 -15.12
C GLU A 16 1.50 -11.74 -16.23
N GLY A 17 1.49 -10.45 -15.89
CA GLY A 17 1.47 -9.34 -16.86
C GLY A 17 0.16 -8.56 -16.88
N GLY A 18 -0.71 -8.76 -15.89
CA GLY A 18 -1.89 -7.93 -15.68
C GLY A 18 -1.54 -6.45 -15.47
N SER A 19 -2.55 -5.58 -15.62
CA SER A 19 -2.42 -4.14 -15.40
C SER A 19 -2.42 -3.81 -13.91
N ILE A 20 -1.44 -3.03 -13.44
CA ILE A 20 -1.38 -2.53 -12.07
C ILE A 20 -2.59 -1.63 -11.78
N ASP A 21 -2.90 -0.71 -12.69
CA ASP A 21 -4.02 0.23 -12.54
C ASP A 21 -5.35 -0.52 -12.35
N ALA A 22 -5.62 -1.51 -13.20
CA ALA A 22 -6.83 -2.33 -13.10
C ALA A 22 -6.89 -3.11 -11.78
N PHE A 23 -5.74 -3.60 -11.29
CA PHE A 23 -5.65 -4.26 -10.00
C PHE A 23 -5.94 -3.29 -8.84
N GLN A 24 -5.39 -2.08 -8.87
CA GLN A 24 -5.62 -1.06 -7.83
C GLN A 24 -7.09 -0.63 -7.77
N GLU A 25 -7.72 -0.41 -8.92
CA GLU A 25 -9.15 -0.05 -9.02
C GLU A 25 -10.05 -1.14 -8.44
N TRP A 26 -9.69 -2.42 -8.63
CA TRP A 26 -10.40 -3.55 -8.03
C TRP A 26 -10.11 -3.72 -6.54
N PHE A 27 -8.85 -3.57 -6.12
CA PHE A 27 -8.38 -3.90 -4.77
C PHE A 27 -9.03 -3.01 -3.69
N VAL A 28 -9.05 -1.69 -3.89
CA VAL A 28 -9.58 -0.73 -2.90
C VAL A 28 -11.03 -1.06 -2.48
N PRO A 29 -12.01 -1.20 -3.39
CA PRO A 29 -13.37 -1.54 -2.99
C PRO A 29 -13.54 -2.99 -2.48
N ALA A 30 -12.69 -3.93 -2.93
CA ALA A 30 -12.76 -5.33 -2.51
C ALA A 30 -12.34 -5.52 -1.05
N VAL A 31 -11.35 -4.78 -0.59
CA VAL A 31 -10.74 -4.94 0.75
C VAL A 31 -11.45 -4.09 1.80
N MET A 32 -12.03 -2.95 1.42
CA MET A 32 -12.76 -2.06 2.34
C MET A 32 -14.03 -2.68 2.95
N ASN A 33 -14.55 -3.78 2.39
CA ASN A 33 -15.75 -4.48 2.87
C ASN A 33 -15.45 -5.74 3.72
N GLY A 34 -14.22 -5.90 4.19
CA GLY A 34 -13.72 -7.12 4.84
C GLY A 34 -14.45 -7.53 6.12
N VAL A 35 -14.99 -8.75 6.09
CA VAL A 35 -15.30 -9.57 7.28
C VAL A 35 -13.97 -9.92 7.97
N ALA A 36 -13.94 -9.95 9.32
CA ALA A 36 -12.73 -10.25 10.08
C ALA A 36 -12.15 -11.63 9.71
N ASP A 37 -11.08 -11.63 8.91
CA ASP A 37 -10.28 -12.80 8.53
C ASP A 37 -8.81 -12.39 8.63
N SER A 38 -8.10 -12.97 9.60
CA SER A 38 -6.73 -12.58 9.92
C SER A 38 -5.73 -12.83 8.79
N GLU A 39 -5.95 -13.83 7.94
CA GLU A 39 -5.06 -14.11 6.82
C GLU A 39 -5.33 -13.15 5.67
N LEU A 40 -6.60 -12.86 5.41
CA LEU A 40 -7.00 -11.85 4.43
C LEU A 40 -6.49 -10.45 4.84
N ASP A 41 -6.65 -10.08 6.11
CA ASP A 41 -6.20 -8.78 6.63
C ASP A 41 -4.67 -8.63 6.51
N ALA A 42 -3.92 -9.67 6.88
CA ALA A 42 -2.46 -9.66 6.77
C ALA A 42 -1.99 -9.56 5.31
N LEU A 43 -2.58 -10.34 4.40
CA LEU A 43 -2.22 -10.29 2.98
C LEU A 43 -2.62 -8.95 2.36
N SER A 44 -3.79 -8.41 2.71
CA SER A 44 -4.26 -7.13 2.18
C SER A 44 -3.38 -5.98 2.66
N ALA A 45 -2.95 -5.98 3.92
CA ALA A 45 -2.03 -5.00 4.47
C ALA A 45 -0.68 -4.98 3.72
N GLU A 46 -0.12 -6.15 3.42
CA GLU A 46 1.11 -6.25 2.62
C GLU A 46 0.88 -5.76 1.18
N VAL A 47 -0.23 -6.14 0.53
CA VAL A 47 -0.52 -5.65 -0.83
C VAL A 47 -0.66 -4.13 -0.85
N GLU A 48 -1.40 -3.56 0.09
CA GLU A 48 -1.57 -2.11 0.23
C GLU A 48 -0.23 -1.39 0.39
N LEU A 49 0.65 -1.91 1.25
CA LEU A 49 1.98 -1.34 1.48
C LEU A 49 2.80 -1.26 0.19
N ARG A 50 2.83 -2.34 -0.59
CA ARG A 50 3.66 -2.44 -1.81
C ARG A 50 3.10 -1.56 -2.92
N LEU A 51 1.77 -1.48 -3.03
CA LEU A 51 1.11 -0.52 -3.93
C LEU A 51 1.45 0.93 -3.54
N ALA A 52 1.50 1.26 -2.25
CA ALA A 52 1.88 2.58 -1.78
C ALA A 52 3.36 2.89 -2.06
N GLU A 53 4.26 1.92 -1.86
CA GLU A 53 5.69 2.03 -2.21
C GLU A 53 5.87 2.24 -3.72
N HIS A 54 5.11 1.53 -4.54
CA HIS A 54 5.11 1.71 -6.00
C HIS A 54 4.61 3.09 -6.41
N THR A 55 3.46 3.51 -5.89
CA THR A 55 2.85 4.81 -6.21
C THR A 55 3.74 5.98 -5.77
N SER A 56 4.52 5.80 -4.70
CA SER A 56 5.49 6.79 -4.20
C SER A 56 6.82 6.77 -4.96
N GLY A 57 7.02 5.85 -5.90
CA GLY A 57 8.26 5.70 -6.68
C GLY A 57 9.40 5.00 -5.94
N HIS A 58 9.15 4.42 -4.76
CA HIS A 58 10.14 3.63 -4.01
C HIS A 58 10.28 2.21 -4.57
N LEU A 59 9.27 1.73 -5.30
CA LEU A 59 9.23 0.41 -5.90
C LEU A 59 8.89 0.54 -7.39
N SER A 60 9.77 0.11 -8.28
CA SER A 60 9.44 0.06 -9.71
C SER A 60 8.40 -1.03 -9.98
N GLU A 61 7.72 -0.96 -11.13
CA GLU A 61 6.75 -1.98 -11.53
C GLU A 61 7.36 -3.41 -11.61
N PRO A 62 8.55 -3.62 -12.20
CA PRO A 62 9.19 -4.93 -12.17
C PRO A 62 9.47 -5.45 -10.76
N GLU A 63 9.89 -4.56 -9.84
CA GLU A 63 10.12 -4.91 -8.44
C GLU A 63 8.80 -5.24 -7.72
N LEU A 64 7.74 -4.46 -7.93
CA LEU A 64 6.40 -4.74 -7.41
C LEU A 64 5.92 -6.15 -7.80
N ARG A 65 6.12 -6.53 -9.06
CA ARG A 65 5.74 -7.86 -9.56
C ARG A 65 6.56 -8.98 -8.89
N GLU A 66 7.83 -8.74 -8.58
CA GLU A 66 8.64 -9.74 -7.84
C GLU A 66 8.23 -9.82 -6.36
N GLU A 67 7.95 -8.71 -5.71
CA GLU A 67 7.42 -8.69 -4.33
C GLU A 67 6.09 -9.44 -4.26
N PHE A 68 5.20 -9.24 -5.23
CA PHE A 68 3.93 -9.98 -5.32
C PHE A 68 4.11 -11.47 -5.61
N ARG A 69 5.10 -11.85 -6.42
CA ARG A 69 5.48 -13.26 -6.59
C ARG A 69 5.97 -13.86 -5.28
N ALA A 70 6.82 -13.14 -4.54
CA ALA A 70 7.32 -13.59 -3.25
C ALA A 70 6.22 -13.70 -2.18
N LEU A 71 5.18 -12.84 -2.21
CA LEU A 71 3.99 -12.96 -1.36
C LEU A 71 3.21 -14.25 -1.66
N LEU A 72 2.98 -14.57 -2.94
CA LEU A 72 2.26 -15.80 -3.34
C LEU A 72 3.00 -17.08 -2.94
N GLU A 73 4.33 -17.04 -2.98
CA GLU A 73 5.19 -18.17 -2.61
C GLU A 73 5.42 -18.27 -1.09
N GLY A 74 4.84 -17.35 -0.30
CA GLY A 74 5.03 -17.30 1.16
C GLY A 74 6.47 -16.98 1.58
N ARG A 75 7.27 -16.39 0.69
CA ARG A 75 8.66 -15.98 0.96
C ARG A 75 8.74 -14.65 1.72
N LEU A 76 7.69 -13.85 1.66
CA LEU A 76 7.54 -12.64 2.47
C LEU A 76 6.67 -12.95 3.69
N VAL A 77 7.23 -12.72 4.88
CA VAL A 77 6.48 -12.81 6.13
C VAL A 77 5.71 -11.52 6.28
N ALA A 78 4.38 -11.59 6.30
CA ALA A 78 3.55 -10.45 6.66
C ALA A 78 4.07 -9.87 7.96
N SER A 79 4.56 -8.64 7.91
CA SER A 79 5.01 -7.96 9.11
C SER A 79 3.78 -7.91 10.02
N GLY A 80 3.80 -8.57 11.17
CA GLY A 80 2.65 -8.62 12.08
C GLY A 80 2.24 -7.26 12.66
N GLN A 81 2.71 -6.16 12.08
CA GLN A 81 2.26 -4.81 12.32
C GLN A 81 0.99 -4.56 11.51
N PRO A 82 -0.12 -4.16 12.15
CA PRO A 82 -1.28 -3.68 11.41
C PRO A 82 -0.83 -2.53 10.51
N ALA A 83 -1.06 -2.64 9.21
CA ALA A 83 -0.81 -1.53 8.30
C ALA A 83 -1.55 -0.29 8.84
N PRO A 84 -0.89 0.88 8.91
CA PRO A 84 -1.61 2.11 9.21
C PRO A 84 -2.71 2.24 8.14
N LYS A 85 -3.98 2.31 8.56
CA LYS A 85 -5.11 2.53 7.63
C LYS A 85 -4.85 3.83 6.85
N ILE A 86 -4.36 3.73 5.62
CA ILE A 86 -4.14 4.89 4.77
C ILE A 86 -5.51 5.29 4.24
N THR A 87 -6.02 6.44 4.70
CA THR A 87 -7.25 7.00 4.12
C THR A 87 -6.88 7.66 2.80
N TYR A 88 -7.17 7.00 1.67
CA TYR A 88 -7.00 7.60 0.36
C TYR A 88 -8.06 8.70 0.16
N ARG A 89 -7.63 9.94 -0.06
CA ARG A 89 -8.52 11.04 -0.49
C ARG A 89 -8.42 11.16 -2.00
N ILE A 90 -9.21 10.37 -2.72
CA ILE A 90 -9.29 10.49 -4.18
C ILE A 90 -10.01 11.81 -4.49
N THR A 91 -9.25 12.81 -4.94
CA THR A 91 -9.81 14.02 -5.54
C THR A 91 -9.80 13.80 -7.05
N THR A 92 -10.94 13.41 -7.61
CA THR A 92 -11.12 13.31 -9.06
C THR A 92 -11.13 14.71 -9.65
N THR A 93 -9.96 15.26 -9.97
CA THR A 93 -9.85 16.50 -10.73
C THR A 93 -9.45 16.15 -12.16
N SER A 94 -10.45 16.21 -13.05
CA SER A 94 -10.27 16.13 -14.49
C SER A 94 -9.34 17.24 -14.99
N ALA A 95 -8.32 16.84 -15.75
CA ALA A 95 -7.48 17.62 -16.65
C ALA A 95 -6.82 18.90 -16.11
N ALA A 96 -5.55 18.78 -15.71
CA ALA A 96 -4.39 19.58 -16.16
C ALA A 96 -3.27 19.49 -15.11
N ASN A 97 -2.07 19.11 -15.57
CA ASN A 97 -0.75 19.28 -14.95
C ASN A 97 -0.67 19.31 -13.41
N TYR A 98 -0.14 18.26 -12.79
CA TYR A 98 0.17 18.28 -11.35
C TYR A 98 1.66 18.05 -11.06
N GLU A 99 2.25 19.08 -10.44
CA GLU A 99 3.36 18.95 -9.50
C GLU A 99 2.89 18.16 -8.28
N ILE A 100 3.63 17.12 -7.93
CA ILE A 100 3.40 16.31 -6.73
C ILE A 100 3.96 17.09 -5.54
N SER A 101 3.09 17.70 -4.73
CA SER A 101 3.48 18.21 -3.40
C SER A 101 3.32 17.11 -2.37
N VAL A 102 4.42 16.44 -2.04
CA VAL A 102 4.50 15.55 -0.88
C VAL A 102 4.48 16.41 0.39
N GLY A 103 3.33 16.43 1.07
CA GLY A 103 3.24 16.96 2.42
C GLY A 103 3.89 16.00 3.40
N THR A 104 5.21 16.07 3.59
CA THR A 104 5.85 15.48 4.75
C THR A 104 5.46 16.33 5.96
N SER A 105 4.63 15.81 6.86
CA SER A 105 4.54 16.38 8.20
C SER A 105 5.90 16.16 8.88
N PRO A 106 6.69 17.20 9.19
CA PRO A 106 7.84 17.01 10.04
C PRO A 106 7.33 16.74 11.46
N LEU A 107 7.70 15.58 12.00
CA LEU A 107 7.69 15.37 13.45
C LEU A 107 8.40 16.58 14.11
N PRO A 108 7.88 17.16 15.20
CA PRO A 108 8.61 18.21 15.89
C PRO A 108 9.91 17.62 16.47
N LEU A 109 11.02 18.02 15.87
CA LEU A 109 12.37 17.86 16.40
C LEU A 109 12.44 18.53 17.78
N THR A 110 13.01 17.79 18.73
CA THR A 110 13.51 18.17 20.04
C THR A 110 13.76 19.68 20.21
N GLN A 111 13.05 20.34 21.13
CA GLN A 111 13.46 21.66 21.61
C GLN A 111 14.48 21.50 22.74
N GLU A 112 15.72 21.84 22.41
CA GLU A 112 16.82 22.19 23.31
C GLU A 112 16.34 23.21 24.35
N LEU A 113 16.39 22.85 25.63
CA LEU A 113 16.12 23.77 26.73
C LEU A 113 17.42 24.52 27.06
N GLU A 114 17.77 25.54 26.26
CA GLU A 114 18.81 26.51 26.66
C GLU A 114 18.28 27.37 27.82
N LEU A 115 18.59 26.94 29.04
CA LEU A 115 18.46 27.75 30.25
C LEU A 115 19.54 28.84 30.24
N ARG A 116 19.16 30.05 29.83
CA ARG A 116 19.87 31.29 30.17
C ARG A 116 18.93 32.29 30.84
N THR A 117 19.15 32.48 32.14
CA THR A 117 19.00 33.75 32.87
C THR A 117 19.99 33.64 34.04
N GLY A 118 20.93 34.55 34.24
CA GLY A 118 20.70 35.97 34.48
C GLY A 118 20.95 36.22 35.96
#